data_AF-A0A3D0NCH1-F1
#
_entry.id   AF-A0A3D0NCH1-F1
#
_cell.length_a   1.000
_cell.length_b   1.000
_cell.length_c   1.000
_cell.angle_alpha   90.00
_cell.angle_beta   90.00
_cell.angle_gamma   90.00
#
_symmetry.space_group_name_H-M   'P 1'
#
loop_
_entity.id
_entity.type
_entity.pdbx_description
1 polymer ?
#
loop_
_entity_poly.entity_id
_entity_poly.type
_entity_poly.pdbx_seq_one_letter_code
_entity_poly.pdbx_strand_id
1 'polypeptide(L)' 'QLKAGLKARKPTEHLFIERVATLVEKRVLPVSMVLGIYSYARKKHSRYPFPYFQQALRIRAEKEFGVKL' A
#
# COMPACT_ATOMS: atom_id res chain seq x y z
N GLN A 1 10.50 5.46 -1.40
CA GLN A 1 9.62 6.08 -2.42
C GLN A 1 8.13 6.06 -2.05
N LEU A 2 7.58 4.97 -1.47
CA LEU A 2 6.14 4.87 -1.13
C LEU A 2 5.64 5.95 -0.16
N LYS A 3 6.36 6.24 0.93
CA LYS A 3 5.97 7.26 1.95
C LYS A 3 5.70 8.65 1.33
N ALA A 4 6.66 9.17 0.57
CA ALA A 4 6.54 10.47 -0.09
C ALA A 4 5.48 10.48 -1.20
N GLY A 5 5.42 9.40 -2.00
CA GLY A 5 4.50 9.31 -3.13
C GLY A 5 3.02 9.14 -2.75
N LEU A 6 2.76 8.55 -1.57
CA LEU A 6 1.40 8.41 -1.03
C LEU A 6 0.99 9.61 -0.16
N LYS A 7 1.90 10.57 0.06
CA LYS A 7 1.67 11.70 0.97
C LYS A 7 1.20 11.23 2.35
N ALA A 8 1.78 10.13 2.85
CA ALA A 8 1.50 9.65 4.20
C ALA A 8 2.07 10.65 5.20
N ARG A 9 1.22 11.22 6.05
CA ARG A 9 1.56 12.30 7.00
C ARG A 9 1.44 11.89 8.45
N LYS A 10 0.61 10.88 8.75
CA LYS A 10 0.38 10.44 10.12
C LYS A 10 1.35 9.31 10.49
N PRO A 11 1.77 9.20 11.76
CA PRO A 11 2.59 8.07 12.22
C PRO A 11 1.95 6.70 11.92
N THR A 12 0.63 6.58 12.06
CA THR A 12 -0.11 5.35 11.76
C THR A 12 -0.04 4.94 10.28
N GLU A 13 0.01 5.92 9.37
CA GLU A 13 0.15 5.69 7.93
C GLU A 13 1.57 5.25 7.60
N HIS A 14 2.58 5.79 8.29
CA HIS A 14 3.97 5.37 8.16
C HIS A 14 4.17 3.92 8.61
N LEU A 15 3.61 3.56 9.77
CA LEU A 15 3.64 2.18 10.28
C LEU A 15 2.97 1.20 9.31
N PHE A 16 1.86 1.60 8.68
CA PHE A 16 1.23 0.76 7.66
C PHE A 16 2.16 0.53 6.46
N ILE A 17 2.83 1.57 5.97
CA ILE A 17 3.77 1.44 4.84
C ILE A 17 4.98 0.57 5.22
N GLU A 18 5.49 0.70 6.44
CA GLU A 18 6.58 -0.14 6.95
C GLU A 18 6.16 -1.61 7.03
N ARG A 19 4.98 -1.90 7.58
CA ARG A 19 4.43 -3.26 7.59
C ARG A 19 4.34 -3.85 6.18
N VAL A 20 3.86 -3.06 5.21
CA VAL A 20 3.78 -3.49 3.82
C VAL A 20 5.17 -3.75 3.24
N ALA A 21 6.17 -2.89 3.51
CA ALA A 21 7.54 -3.10 3.07
C ALA A 21 8.12 -4.41 3.64
N THR A 22 7.93 -4.69 4.93
CA THR A 22 8.36 -5.95 5.55
C THR A 22 7.71 -7.16 4.88
N LEU A 23 6.42 -7.09 4.54
CA LEU A 23 5.72 -8.21 3.88
C LEU A 23 6.21 -8.43 2.44
N VAL A 24 6.61 -7.36 1.76
CA VAL A 24 7.23 -7.46 0.44
C VAL A 24 8.64 -8.07 0.53
N GLU A 25 9.44 -7.63 1.50
CA GLU A 25 10.77 -8.19 1.77
C GLU A 25 10.71 -9.68 2.09
N LYS A 26 9.71 -10.09 2.88
CA LYS A 26 9.42 -11.49 3.20
C LYS A 26 8.79 -12.28 2.04
N ARG A 27 8.63 -11.66 0.87
CA ARG A 27 7.97 -12.22 -0.33
C ARG A 27 6.54 -12.71 -0.11
N VAL A 28 5.87 -12.21 0.93
CA VAL A 28 4.47 -12.49 1.24
C VAL A 28 3.56 -11.71 0.30
N LEU A 29 3.93 -10.46 -0.01
CA LEU A 29 3.23 -9.63 -0.99
C LEU A 29 4.12 -9.38 -2.20
N PRO A 30 3.64 -9.60 -3.44
CA PRO A 30 4.42 -9.26 -4.63
C PRO A 30 4.65 -7.76 -4.76
N VAL A 31 5.90 -7.38 -5.06
CA VAL A 31 6.28 -5.98 -5.33
C VAL A 31 5.41 -5.37 -6.43
N SER A 32 5.15 -6.14 -7.50
CA SER A 32 4.34 -5.71 -8.65
C SER A 32 2.92 -5.33 -8.26
N MET A 33 2.30 -6.08 -7.34
CA MET A 33 0.96 -5.77 -6.82
C MET A 33 0.98 -4.42 -6.10
N VAL A 34 1.94 -4.23 -5.19
CA VAL A 34 2.05 -3.00 -4.40
C VAL A 34 2.28 -1.79 -5.31
N LEU A 35 3.15 -1.89 -6.31
CA LEU A 35 3.42 -0.82 -7.26
C LEU A 35 2.22 -0.52 -8.18
N GLY A 36 1.48 -1.55 -8.60
CA GLY A 36 0.25 -1.38 -9.37
C GLY A 36 -0.81 -0.61 -8.59
N ILE A 37 -1.04 -0.98 -7.33
CA ILE A 37 -1.99 -0.31 -6.44
C ILE A 37 -1.53 1.10 -6.08
N TYR A 38 -0.23 1.30 -5.86
CA TYR A 38 0.36 2.62 -5.65
C TYR A 38 0.08 3.56 -6.84
N SER A 39 0.27 3.06 -8.07
CA SER A 39 0.01 3.83 -9.29
C SER A 39 -1.48 4.15 -9.45
N TYR A 40 -2.35 3.18 -9.18
CA TYR A 40 -3.80 3.37 -9.14
C TYR A 40 -4.21 4.46 -8.15
N ALA A 41 -3.73 4.38 -6.90
CA ALA A 41 -4.10 5.31 -5.84
C ALA A 41 -3.69 6.76 -6.18
N ARG A 42 -2.50 6.93 -6.76
CA ARG A 42 -2.02 8.25 -7.22
C ARG A 42 -2.84 8.83 -8.37
N LYS A 43 -3.27 7.98 -9.32
CA LYS A 43 -4.15 8.41 -10.42
C LYS A 43 -5.55 8.74 -9.93
N LYS A 44 -6.09 7.96 -8.99
CA LYS A 44 -7.45 8.12 -8.48
C LYS A 44 -7.62 9.37 -7.61
N HIS A 45 -6.66 9.66 -6.73
CA HIS A 45 -6.73 10.86 -5.88
C HIS A 45 -5.35 11.44 -5.62
N SER A 46 -4.95 12.43 -6.44
CA SER A 46 -3.62 13.05 -6.37
C SER A 46 -3.36 13.83 -5.06
N ARG A 47 -4.40 14.40 -4.44
CA ARG A 47 -4.28 15.15 -3.17
C ARG A 47 -4.13 14.24 -1.95
N TYR A 48 -4.89 13.15 -1.87
CA TYR A 48 -4.91 12.20 -0.74
C TYR A 48 -4.92 10.74 -1.24
N PRO A 49 -3.80 10.24 -1.79
CA PRO A 49 -3.76 8.89 -2.37
C PRO A 49 -3.67 7.77 -1.33
N PHE A 50 -3.16 8.05 -0.12
CA PHE A 50 -2.92 7.03 0.90
C PHE A 50 -4.15 6.17 1.27
N PRO A 51 -5.35 6.74 1.57
CA PRO A 51 -6.51 5.92 1.95
C PRO A 51 -6.92 4.93 0.87
N TYR A 52 -6.86 5.35 -0.40
CA TYR A 52 -7.17 4.48 -1.54
C TYR A 52 -6.14 3.36 -1.71
N PHE A 53 -4.86 3.69 -1.50
CA PHE A 53 -3.80 2.68 -1.48
C PHE A 53 -4.05 1.64 -0.38
N GLN A 54 -4.32 2.09 0.85
CA GLN A 54 -4.54 1.21 2.00
C GLN A 54 -5.74 0.29 1.77
N GLN A 55 -6.87 0.83 1.32
CA GLN A 55 -8.08 0.05 1.09
C GLN A 55 -7.90 -0.97 -0.05
N ALA A 56 -7.38 -0.53 -1.20
CA ALA A 56 -7.17 -1.42 -2.34
C ALA A 56 -6.15 -2.52 -2.04
N LEU A 57 -5.09 -2.19 -1.28
CA LEU A 57 -4.10 -3.16 -0.86
C LEU A 57 -4.67 -4.20 0.10
N ARG A 58 -5.48 -3.80 1.08
CA ARG A 58 -6.19 -4.73 1.97
C ARG A 58 -7.04 -5.72 1.18
N ILE A 59 -7.87 -5.20 0.28
CA ILE A 59 -8.78 -6.03 -0.51
C ILE A 59 -8.01 -7.02 -1.39
N ARG A 60 -6.99 -6.57 -2.13
CA ARG A 60 -6.21 -7.48 -3.00
C ARG A 60 -5.34 -8.45 -2.19
N ALA A 61 -4.71 -8.01 -1.11
CA ALA A 61 -3.91 -8.88 -0.26
C ALA A 61 -4.75 -10.01 0.35
N GLU A 62 -5.95 -9.70 0.83
CA GLU A 62 -6.87 -10.70 1.38
C GLU A 62 -7.39 -11.64 0.29
N LYS A 63 -7.86 -11.07 -0.84
CA LYS A 63 -8.46 -11.84 -1.93
C LYS A 63 -7.47 -12.75 -2.66
N GLU A 64 -6.26 -12.27 -2.95
CA GLU A 64 -5.30 -12.98 -3.80
C GLU A 64 -4.27 -13.79 -2.99
N PHE A 65 -3.99 -13.39 -1.74
CA PHE A 65 -2.93 -13.99 -0.93
C PHE A 65 -3.40 -14.45 0.45
N GLY A 66 -4.65 -14.21 0.84
CA GLY A 66 -5.16 -14.56 2.18
C GLY A 66 -4.52 -13.75 3.32
N VAL A 67 -3.87 -12.62 3.01
CA VAL A 67 -3.11 -11.83 3.99
C VAL A 67 -3.95 -10.66 4.50
N LYS A 68 -4.10 -10.55 5.83
CA LYS A 68 -4.82 -9.45 6.49
C LYS A 68 -3.87 -8.34 6.97
N LEU A 69 -4.15 -7.09 6.56
CA LEU A 69 -3.28 -5.91 6.73
C LEU A 69 -3.82 -4.82 7.66
#